data_AF-A0A9Q0VEL9-F1
#
_entry.id   AF-A0A9Q0VEL9-F1
#
_cell.length_a   1.000
_cell.length_b   1.000
_cell.length_c   1.000
_cell.angle_alpha   90.00
_cell.angle_beta   90.00
_cell.angle_gamma   90.00
#
_symmetry.space_group_name_H-M   'P 1'
#
loop_
_entity.id
_entity.type
_entity.pdbx_description
1 polymer ?
#
loop_
_entity_poly.entity_id
_entity_poly.type
_entity_poly.pdbx_seq_one_letter_code
_entity_poly.pdbx_strand_id
1 'polypeptide(L)'
;MFSLKATNTSFAPSNHGFFHARKPSGTKNSILCLCKSNDSDSDSPPPEAYLTQFAEEANAEFDKIGEDALKGLDEAGDRIMENIESQMQAFEESAELNRTEIEKNDNKVADFEGQMEKDRNEGINAPADKAKAKEEAQRIQDLTYAKAGSKTRKNIYLALMGVLAIVIADSFLTSSPDWRKVAVLGAILVGVITQFIYEQRLASDIEEAGKEQKDKDKEK
;
A
#
# COMPACT_ATOMS: atom_id res chain seq x y z
N MET A 1 -17.54 -16.84 -3.00
CA MET A 1 -16.37 -17.67 -2.68
C MET A 1 -15.11 -16.87 -2.95
N PHE A 2 -14.52 -16.28 -1.91
CA PHE A 2 -13.23 -15.58 -2.00
C PHE A 2 -12.18 -16.46 -1.33
N SER A 3 -11.16 -16.88 -2.08
CA SER A 3 -10.05 -17.69 -1.54
C SER A 3 -9.02 -16.77 -0.88
N LEU A 4 -8.85 -16.89 0.43
CA LEU A 4 -7.71 -16.30 1.12
C LEU A 4 -6.48 -17.20 0.93
N LYS A 5 -5.43 -16.63 0.34
CA LYS A 5 -4.13 -17.26 0.13
C LYS A 5 -3.26 -17.01 1.36
N ALA A 6 -2.88 -18.06 2.08
CA ALA A 6 -1.97 -17.97 3.21
C ALA A 6 -0.54 -17.67 2.73
N THR A 7 0.02 -16.53 3.15
CA THR A 7 1.44 -16.23 3.03
C THR A 7 2.20 -16.96 4.13
N ASN A 8 2.97 -17.96 3.75
CA ASN A 8 3.92 -18.67 4.61
C ASN A 8 5.13 -17.75 4.86
N THR A 9 5.28 -17.24 6.09
CA THR A 9 6.50 -16.54 6.51
C THR A 9 7.39 -17.52 7.28
N SER A 10 8.34 -18.10 6.57
CA SER A 10 9.46 -18.83 7.14
C SER A 10 10.33 -17.88 7.96
N PHE A 11 10.37 -18.07 9.29
CA PHE A 11 11.38 -17.47 10.14
C PHE A 11 12.63 -18.33 10.08
N ALA A 12 13.69 -17.81 9.46
CA ALA A 12 15.02 -18.40 9.52
C ALA A 12 15.66 -18.08 10.88
N PRO A 13 16.23 -19.06 11.61
CA PRO A 13 16.98 -18.78 12.82
C PRO A 13 18.35 -18.19 12.46
N SER A 14 18.61 -16.98 12.95
CA SER A 14 19.92 -16.35 12.89
C SER A 14 20.88 -17.07 13.84
N ASN A 15 21.86 -17.78 13.28
CA ASN A 15 22.97 -18.35 14.02
C ASN A 15 23.85 -17.25 14.61
N HIS A 16 23.74 -16.98 15.91
CA HIS A 16 24.81 -16.33 16.66
C HIS A 16 25.78 -17.41 17.17
N GLY A 17 26.84 -17.64 16.40
CA GLY A 17 27.99 -18.40 16.84
C GLY A 17 28.87 -17.55 17.74
N PHE A 18 28.96 -17.88 19.04
CA PHE A 18 29.99 -17.37 19.94
C PHE A 18 30.21 -18.30 21.12
N PHE A 19 30.87 -19.45 20.89
CA PHE A 19 31.60 -20.16 21.95
C PHE A 19 32.82 -20.86 21.34
N HIS A 20 33.94 -20.14 21.28
CA HIS A 20 35.24 -20.78 21.15
C HIS A 20 35.61 -21.39 22.51
N ALA A 21 35.46 -22.72 22.62
CA ALA A 21 36.07 -23.48 23.69
C ALA A 21 37.60 -23.41 23.55
N ARG A 22 38.24 -22.56 24.36
CA ARG A 22 39.70 -22.53 24.51
C ARG A 22 40.13 -23.77 25.28
N LYS A 23 40.75 -24.70 24.56
CA LYS A 23 41.49 -25.87 25.06
C LYS A 23 42.53 -25.42 26.10
N PRO A 24 42.55 -25.93 27.34
CA PRO A 24 43.64 -25.63 28.27
C PRO A 24 44.88 -26.43 27.86
N SER A 25 45.92 -25.72 27.44
CA SER A 25 47.27 -26.27 27.27
C SER A 25 47.83 -26.61 28.64
N GLY A 26 48.05 -27.90 28.90
CA GLY A 26 48.71 -28.38 30.11
C GLY A 26 50.09 -27.76 30.27
N THR A 27 50.23 -26.89 31.25
CA THR A 27 51.52 -26.34 31.68
C THR A 27 51.91 -27.09 32.95
N LYS A 28 52.91 -27.96 32.84
CA LYS A 28 53.51 -28.67 33.97
C LYS A 28 54.33 -27.66 34.76
N ASN A 29 53.75 -27.09 35.81
CA ASN A 29 54.51 -26.32 36.78
C ASN A 29 54.99 -27.28 37.87
N SER A 30 56.25 -27.69 37.76
CA SER A 30 56.98 -28.35 38.84
C SER A 30 57.22 -27.30 39.93
N ILE A 31 56.41 -27.32 40.98
CA ILE A 31 56.69 -26.59 42.21
C ILE A 31 57.47 -27.57 43.09
N LEU A 32 58.79 -27.41 43.08
CA LEU A 32 59.69 -28.01 44.05
C LEU A 32 59.31 -27.51 45.45
N CYS A 33 58.73 -28.39 46.27
CA CYS A 33 58.62 -28.17 47.71
C CYS A 33 60.02 -28.20 48.33
N LEU A 34 60.64 -27.04 48.48
CA LEU A 34 61.74 -26.83 49.42
C LEU A 34 61.13 -26.57 50.79
N CYS A 35 60.80 -27.64 51.51
CA CYS A 35 60.56 -27.57 52.94
C CYS A 35 61.90 -27.20 53.61
N LYS A 36 62.03 -25.95 54.01
CA LYS A 36 63.09 -25.47 54.90
C LYS A 36 62.45 -25.23 56.26
N SER A 37 62.66 -26.14 57.19
CA SER A 37 62.32 -25.95 58.60
C SER A 37 63.27 -24.90 59.17
N ASN A 38 62.74 -23.70 59.42
CA ASN A 38 63.32 -22.82 60.42
C ASN A 38 62.37 -22.88 61.61
N ASP A 39 62.81 -23.55 62.66
CA ASP A 39 62.25 -23.37 64.00
C ASP A 39 62.61 -21.95 64.42
N SER A 40 61.64 -21.06 64.33
CA SER A 40 61.72 -19.72 64.92
C SER A 40 60.46 -19.55 65.71
N ASP A 41 60.59 -19.72 67.02
CA ASP A 41 59.63 -19.31 68.03
C ASP A 41 59.40 -17.82 67.86
N SER A 42 58.41 -17.45 67.04
CA SER A 42 57.86 -16.12 67.02
C SER A 42 56.59 -16.14 67.86
N ASP A 43 56.51 -15.23 68.82
CA ASP A 43 55.33 -14.89 69.64
C ASP A 43 54.16 -14.33 68.78
N SER A 44 53.86 -14.97 67.65
CA SER A 44 52.68 -14.73 66.85
C SER A 44 51.58 -15.70 67.30
N PRO A 45 50.31 -15.28 67.38
CA PRO A 45 49.21 -16.18 67.70
C PRO A 45 49.28 -17.43 66.81
N PRO A 46 48.89 -18.62 67.33
CA PRO A 46 49.03 -19.87 66.61
C PRO A 46 48.38 -19.76 65.21
N PRO A 47 48.97 -20.36 64.17
CA PRO A 47 48.48 -20.23 62.79
C PRO A 47 47.01 -20.66 62.63
N GLU A 48 46.51 -21.50 63.53
CA GLU A 48 45.12 -21.93 63.61
C GLU A 48 44.16 -20.77 63.91
N ALA A 49 44.53 -19.82 64.77
CA ALA A 49 43.68 -18.69 65.13
C ALA A 49 43.43 -17.74 63.95
N TYR A 50 44.47 -17.50 63.14
CA TYR A 50 44.35 -16.70 61.91
C TYR A 50 43.50 -17.40 60.84
N LEU A 51 43.63 -18.72 60.70
CA LEU A 51 42.81 -19.50 59.77
C LEU A 51 41.34 -19.53 60.18
N THR A 52 41.06 -19.62 61.48
CA THR A 52 39.68 -19.54 62.00
C THR A 52 39.07 -18.17 61.76
N GLN A 53 39.80 -17.08 62.04
CA GLN A 53 39.33 -15.71 61.79
C GLN A 53 39.05 -15.48 60.30
N PHE A 54 39.94 -15.95 59.41
CA PHE A 54 39.74 -15.84 57.97
C PHE A 54 38.52 -16.63 57.49
N ALA A 55 38.31 -17.84 58.02
CA ALA A 55 37.15 -18.65 57.68
C ALA A 55 35.83 -18.01 58.15
N GLU A 56 35.82 -17.43 59.35
CA GLU A 56 34.65 -16.73 59.90
C GLU A 56 34.34 -15.45 59.11
N GLU A 57 35.36 -14.65 58.79
CA GLU A 57 35.23 -13.45 57.97
C GLU A 57 34.77 -13.76 56.54
N ALA A 58 35.34 -14.80 55.92
CA ALA A 58 34.93 -15.23 54.58
C ALA A 58 33.46 -15.69 54.56
N ASN A 59 33.01 -16.45 55.56
CA ASN A 59 31.60 -16.87 55.65
C ASN A 59 30.66 -15.68 55.82
N ALA A 60 31.02 -14.71 56.67
CA ALA A 60 30.23 -13.49 56.85
C ALA A 60 30.17 -12.65 55.56
N GLU A 61 31.25 -12.57 54.79
CA GLU A 61 31.26 -11.89 53.50
C GLU A 61 30.42 -12.63 52.44
N PHE A 62 30.47 -13.96 52.41
CA PHE A 62 29.61 -14.77 51.53
C PHE A 62 28.12 -14.60 51.84
N ASP A 63 27.73 -14.61 53.11
CA ASP A 63 26.34 -14.41 53.52
C ASP A 63 25.86 -13.01 53.12
N LYS A 64 26.70 -11.98 53.32
CA LYS A 64 26.40 -10.61 52.90
C LYS A 64 26.23 -10.48 51.39
N ILE A 65 27.12 -11.10 50.60
CA ILE A 65 27.00 -11.12 49.13
C ILE A 65 25.72 -11.83 48.70
N GLY A 66 25.37 -12.94 49.36
CA GLY A 66 24.14 -13.68 49.10
C GLY A 66 22.89 -12.84 49.38
N GLU A 67 22.86 -12.14 50.52
CA GLU A 67 21.75 -11.28 50.91
C GLU A 67 21.61 -10.06 49.97
N ASP A 68 22.72 -9.39 49.64
CA ASP A 68 22.71 -8.25 48.71
C ASP A 68 22.27 -8.69 47.29
N ALA A 69 22.67 -9.89 46.85
CA ALA A 69 22.25 -10.44 45.56
C ALA A 69 20.75 -10.77 45.52
N LEU A 70 20.22 -11.37 46.60
CA LEU A 70 18.79 -11.66 46.73
C LEU A 70 17.97 -10.36 46.75
N LYS A 71 18.41 -9.38 47.53
CA LYS A 71 17.75 -8.08 47.60
C LYS A 71 17.74 -7.34 46.27
N GLY A 72 18.87 -7.35 45.54
CA GLY A 72 18.95 -6.76 44.21
C GLY A 72 18.07 -7.48 43.17
N LEU A 73 17.92 -8.80 43.30
CA LEU A 73 17.03 -9.59 42.46
C LEU A 73 15.56 -9.24 42.72
N ASP A 74 15.15 -9.14 43.98
CA ASP A 74 13.78 -8.78 44.36
C ASP A 74 13.42 -7.37 43.86
N GLU A 75 14.31 -6.39 44.07
CA GLU A 75 14.10 -5.02 43.58
C GLU A 75 14.01 -4.95 42.05
N ALA A 76 14.80 -5.75 41.33
CA ALA A 76 14.70 -5.85 39.88
C ALA A 76 13.38 -6.52 39.45
N GLY A 77 12.93 -7.54 40.18
CA GLY A 77 11.65 -8.22 39.98
C GLY A 77 10.47 -7.26 40.12
N ASP A 78 10.45 -6.49 41.20
CA ASP A 78 9.41 -5.50 41.48
C ASP A 78 9.33 -4.45 40.37
N ARG A 79 10.47 -3.90 39.91
CA ARG A 79 10.52 -2.93 38.81
C ARG A 79 10.01 -3.51 37.49
N ILE A 80 10.33 -4.78 37.19
CA ILE A 80 9.85 -5.45 35.99
C ILE A 80 8.33 -5.66 36.08
N MET A 81 7.85 -6.12 37.23
CA MET A 81 6.42 -6.37 37.45
C MET A 81 5.61 -5.08 37.36
N GLU A 82 6.07 -4.00 37.97
CA GLU A 82 5.42 -2.68 37.91
C GLU A 82 5.35 -2.15 36.47
N ASN A 83 6.42 -2.29 35.68
CA ASN A 83 6.39 -1.87 34.27
C ASN A 83 5.46 -2.74 33.41
N ILE A 84 5.39 -4.05 33.67
CA ILE A 84 4.45 -4.96 32.99
C ILE A 84 3.01 -4.58 33.34
N GLU A 85 2.71 -4.34 34.62
CA GLU A 85 1.38 -3.95 35.09
C GLU A 85 0.96 -2.60 34.49
N SER A 86 1.86 -1.61 34.49
CA SER A 86 1.61 -0.31 33.87
C SER A 86 1.32 -0.41 32.37
N GLN A 87 2.09 -1.22 31.63
CA GLN A 87 1.85 -1.42 30.20
C GLN A 87 0.55 -2.21 29.92
N MET A 88 0.26 -3.20 30.75
CA MET A 88 -0.96 -4.00 30.65
C MET A 88 -2.20 -3.13 30.90
N GLN A 89 -2.15 -2.25 31.90
CA GLN A 89 -3.23 -1.32 32.19
C GLN A 89 -3.44 -0.31 31.05
N ALA A 90 -2.37 0.26 30.49
CA ALA A 90 -2.45 1.15 29.35
C ALA A 90 -3.03 0.45 28.10
N PHE A 91 -2.72 -0.84 27.92
CA PHE A 91 -3.30 -1.65 26.86
C PHE A 91 -4.79 -1.93 27.09
N GLU A 92 -5.20 -2.23 28.32
CA GLU A 92 -6.60 -2.44 28.68
C GLU A 92 -7.43 -1.18 28.45
N GLU A 93 -6.95 -0.04 28.96
CA GLU A 93 -7.59 1.27 28.73
C GLU A 93 -7.68 1.60 27.23
N SER A 94 -6.61 1.36 26.48
CA SER A 94 -6.59 1.58 25.02
C SER A 94 -7.54 0.63 24.28
N ALA A 95 -7.67 -0.62 24.72
CA ALA A 95 -8.56 -1.60 24.11
C ALA A 95 -10.03 -1.28 24.38
N GLU A 96 -10.36 -0.82 25.59
CA GLU A 96 -11.69 -0.35 25.95
C GLU A 96 -12.07 0.91 25.17
N LEU A 97 -11.18 1.90 25.10
CA LEU A 97 -11.39 3.09 24.27
C LEU A 97 -11.66 2.69 22.82
N ASN A 98 -10.80 1.85 22.24
CA ASN A 98 -10.95 1.42 20.85
C ASN A 98 -12.28 0.67 20.60
N ARG A 99 -12.75 -0.15 21.55
CA ARG A 99 -14.09 -0.78 21.45
C ARG A 99 -15.20 0.26 21.41
N THR A 100 -15.18 1.25 22.29
CA THR A 100 -16.21 2.31 22.31
C THR A 100 -16.18 3.18 21.05
N GLU A 101 -15.00 3.42 20.50
CA GLU A 101 -14.83 4.18 19.26
C GLU A 101 -15.40 3.41 18.05
N ILE A 102 -15.16 2.10 17.97
CA ILE A 102 -15.73 1.23 16.94
C ILE A 102 -17.26 1.24 17.01
N GLU A 103 -17.85 1.07 18.20
CA GLU A 103 -19.31 1.08 18.36
C GLU A 103 -19.93 2.40 17.92
N LYS A 104 -19.30 3.53 18.27
CA LYS A 104 -19.75 4.86 17.80
C LYS A 104 -19.63 5.02 16.29
N ASN A 105 -18.58 4.47 15.68
CA ASN A 105 -18.38 4.53 14.24
C ASN A 105 -19.39 3.65 13.50
N ASP A 106 -19.69 2.45 14.01
CA ASP A 106 -20.72 1.56 13.46
C ASP A 106 -22.11 2.21 13.48
N ASN A 107 -22.47 2.88 14.59
CA ASN A 107 -23.73 3.64 14.68
C ASN A 107 -23.81 4.76 13.63
N LYS A 108 -22.72 5.52 13.42
CA LYS A 108 -22.68 6.55 12.37
C LYS A 108 -22.83 5.93 10.98
N VAL A 109 -22.18 4.80 10.71
CA VAL A 109 -22.29 4.10 9.43
C VAL A 109 -23.73 3.64 9.19
N ALA A 110 -24.39 3.09 10.21
CA ALA A 110 -25.81 2.72 10.12
C ALA A 110 -26.72 3.93 9.83
N ASP A 111 -26.48 5.07 10.47
CA ASP A 111 -27.21 6.32 10.20
C ASP A 111 -26.99 6.82 8.76
N PHE A 112 -25.75 6.71 8.25
CA PHE A 112 -25.43 7.07 6.86
C PHE A 112 -26.11 6.13 5.86
N GLU A 113 -26.14 4.83 6.12
CA GLU A 113 -26.81 3.85 5.27
C GLU A 113 -28.32 4.09 5.23
N GLY A 114 -28.94 4.40 6.37
CA GLY A 114 -30.35 4.77 6.44
C GLY A 114 -30.68 6.05 5.65
N GLN A 115 -29.81 7.06 5.71
CA GLN A 115 -29.95 8.27 4.89
C GLN A 115 -29.80 7.98 3.40
N MET A 116 -28.80 7.19 2.99
CA MET A 116 -28.63 6.81 1.59
C MET A 116 -29.81 5.99 1.04
N GLU A 117 -30.37 5.08 1.85
CA GLU A 117 -31.54 4.31 1.46
C GLU A 117 -32.76 5.23 1.26
N LYS A 118 -32.95 6.18 2.18
CA LYS A 118 -34.02 7.18 2.11
C LYS A 118 -33.85 8.10 0.89
N ASP A 119 -32.65 8.66 0.69
CA ASP A 119 -32.32 9.53 -0.44
C ASP A 119 -32.45 8.81 -1.79
N ARG A 120 -32.07 7.52 -1.85
CA ARG A 120 -32.27 6.70 -3.06
C ARG A 120 -33.74 6.47 -3.34
N ASN A 121 -34.54 6.19 -2.31
CA ASN A 121 -35.97 5.97 -2.46
C ASN A 121 -36.71 7.27 -2.83
N GLU A 122 -36.30 8.41 -2.29
CA GLU A 122 -36.84 9.73 -2.64
C GLU A 122 -36.34 10.21 -4.02
N GLY A 123 -35.08 9.96 -4.39
CA GLY A 123 -34.51 10.36 -5.69
C GLY A 123 -35.00 9.54 -6.89
N ILE A 124 -35.37 8.27 -6.70
CA ILE A 124 -35.95 7.42 -7.76
C ILE A 124 -37.48 7.57 -7.86
N ASN A 125 -38.18 7.83 -6.75
CA ASN A 125 -39.66 7.89 -6.72
C ASN A 125 -40.27 9.29 -6.57
N ALA A 126 -39.49 10.36 -6.38
CA ALA A 126 -40.03 11.70 -6.51
C ALA A 126 -40.43 11.97 -7.97
N PRO A 127 -41.69 12.36 -8.26
CA PRO A 127 -42.07 12.79 -9.60
C PRO A 127 -41.45 14.17 -9.86
N ALA A 128 -40.16 14.21 -10.16
CA ALA A 128 -39.58 15.38 -10.81
C ALA A 128 -40.34 15.60 -12.12
N ASP A 129 -40.83 16.82 -12.33
CA ASP A 129 -41.63 17.23 -13.47
C ASP A 129 -41.05 16.69 -14.78
N LYS A 130 -41.58 15.55 -15.24
CA LYS A 130 -41.09 14.83 -16.44
C LYS A 130 -41.06 15.74 -17.67
N ALA A 131 -41.90 16.78 -17.66
CA ALA A 131 -41.93 17.83 -18.67
C ALA A 131 -40.64 18.68 -18.69
N LYS A 132 -40.12 19.12 -17.55
CA LYS A 132 -38.89 19.94 -17.47
C LYS A 132 -37.65 19.14 -17.82
N ALA A 133 -37.57 17.89 -17.35
CA ALA A 133 -36.46 17.00 -17.69
C ALA A 133 -36.42 16.63 -19.19
N LYS A 134 -37.59 16.45 -19.84
CA LYS A 134 -37.69 16.19 -21.29
C LYS A 134 -37.31 17.44 -22.10
N GLU A 135 -37.68 18.64 -21.65
CA GLU A 135 -37.35 19.91 -22.31
C GLU A 135 -35.83 20.21 -22.27
N GLU A 136 -35.18 19.99 -21.13
CA GLU A 136 -33.73 20.20 -20.99
C GLU A 136 -32.92 19.17 -21.79
N ALA A 137 -33.35 17.90 -21.81
CA ALA A 137 -32.74 16.87 -22.65
C ALA A 137 -32.86 17.20 -24.15
N GLN A 138 -34.00 17.72 -24.60
CA GLN A 138 -34.20 18.16 -25.98
C GLN A 138 -33.30 19.36 -26.34
N ARG A 139 -33.18 20.37 -25.45
CA ARG A 139 -32.25 21.50 -25.70
C ARG A 139 -30.80 21.05 -25.83
N ILE A 140 -30.35 20.09 -25.03
CA ILE A 140 -28.98 19.56 -25.12
C ILE A 140 -28.79 18.75 -26.41
N GLN A 141 -29.80 17.98 -26.83
CA GLN A 141 -29.76 17.24 -28.09
C GLN A 141 -29.71 18.17 -29.30
N ASP A 142 -30.51 19.24 -29.31
CA ASP A 142 -30.53 20.24 -30.39
C ASP A 142 -29.20 21.00 -30.50
N LEU A 143 -28.60 21.38 -29.37
CA LEU A 143 -27.28 22.00 -29.33
C LEU A 143 -26.17 21.03 -29.80
N THR A 144 -26.32 19.74 -29.49
CA THR A 144 -25.41 18.70 -29.96
C THR A 144 -25.57 18.49 -31.47
N TYR A 145 -26.80 18.44 -31.97
CA TYR A 145 -27.13 18.29 -33.38
C TYR A 145 -26.63 19.48 -34.22
N ALA A 146 -26.89 20.72 -33.79
CA ALA A 146 -26.41 21.93 -34.47
C ALA A 146 -24.87 22.02 -34.49
N LYS A 147 -24.19 21.41 -33.52
CA LYS A 147 -22.72 21.45 -33.39
C LYS A 147 -22.01 20.23 -33.99
N ALA A 148 -22.69 19.09 -34.16
CA ALA A 148 -22.09 17.83 -34.61
C ALA A 148 -22.02 17.65 -36.14
N GLY A 149 -22.82 18.38 -36.93
CA GLY A 149 -22.97 18.11 -38.36
C GLY A 149 -22.80 19.32 -39.30
N SER A 150 -21.85 20.23 -39.05
CA SER A 150 -21.71 21.41 -39.93
C SER A 150 -21.18 21.02 -41.31
N LYS A 151 -21.95 21.37 -42.36
CA LYS A 151 -21.58 21.27 -43.79
C LYS A 151 -20.18 21.81 -44.10
N THR A 152 -19.70 22.76 -43.30
CA THR A 152 -18.36 23.36 -43.41
C THR A 152 -17.24 22.32 -43.26
N ARG A 153 -17.34 21.37 -42.31
CA ARG A 153 -16.27 20.37 -42.09
C ARG A 153 -16.16 19.39 -43.26
N LYS A 154 -17.30 18.89 -43.74
CA LYS A 154 -17.36 17.98 -44.90
C LYS A 154 -16.81 18.63 -46.18
N ASN A 155 -17.08 19.92 -46.40
CA ASN A 155 -16.58 20.64 -47.57
C ASN A 155 -15.05 20.86 -47.53
N ILE A 156 -14.48 21.06 -46.33
CA ILE A 156 -13.02 21.16 -46.14
C ILE A 156 -12.33 19.84 -46.48
N TYR A 157 -12.86 18.69 -46.02
CA TYR A 157 -12.31 17.38 -46.38
C TYR A 157 -12.40 17.10 -47.88
N LEU A 158 -13.51 17.45 -48.53
CA LEU A 158 -13.65 17.31 -49.98
C LEU A 158 -12.66 18.19 -50.76
N ALA A 159 -12.39 19.42 -50.30
CA ALA A 159 -11.38 20.29 -50.90
C ALA A 159 -9.96 19.71 -50.76
N LEU A 160 -9.59 19.22 -49.58
CA LEU A 160 -8.30 18.59 -49.33
C LEU A 160 -8.10 17.33 -50.18
N MET A 161 -9.14 16.49 -50.26
CA MET A 161 -9.17 15.31 -51.12
C MET A 161 -9.00 15.65 -52.61
N GLY A 162 -9.64 16.73 -53.07
CA GLY A 162 -9.49 17.23 -54.44
C GLY A 162 -8.07 17.70 -54.74
N VAL A 163 -7.47 18.49 -53.84
CA VAL A 163 -6.07 18.94 -53.99
C VAL A 163 -5.11 17.76 -54.02
N LEU A 164 -5.30 16.77 -53.14
CA LEU A 164 -4.43 15.59 -53.08
C LEU A 164 -4.56 14.73 -54.35
N ALA A 165 -5.76 14.59 -54.92
CA ALA A 165 -5.99 13.90 -56.19
C ALA A 165 -5.32 14.62 -57.37
N ILE A 166 -5.34 15.95 -57.41
CA ILE A 166 -4.66 16.74 -58.45
C ILE A 166 -3.14 16.54 -58.37
N VAL A 167 -2.56 16.60 -57.17
CA VAL A 167 -1.12 16.38 -56.95
C VAL A 167 -0.69 14.97 -57.38
N ILE A 168 -1.52 13.96 -57.12
CA ILE A 168 -1.28 12.59 -57.55
C ILE A 168 -1.33 12.50 -59.09
N ALA A 169 -2.35 13.08 -59.73
CA ALA A 169 -2.49 13.07 -61.19
C ALA A 169 -1.32 13.76 -61.90
N ASP A 170 -0.85 14.91 -61.39
CA ASP A 170 0.30 15.64 -61.93
C ASP A 170 1.61 14.83 -61.79
N SER A 171 1.75 14.10 -60.69
CA SER A 171 2.88 13.18 -60.47
C SER A 171 2.91 12.01 -61.45
N PHE A 172 1.76 11.62 -62.02
CA PHE A 172 1.68 10.60 -63.07
C PHE A 172 1.89 11.13 -64.49
N LEU A 173 1.54 12.41 -64.73
CA LEU A 173 1.70 13.07 -66.04
C LEU A 173 3.14 13.55 -66.28
N THR A 174 3.96 13.61 -65.24
CA THR A 174 5.38 13.97 -65.34
C THR A 174 6.19 12.86 -66.02
N SER A 175 7.09 13.23 -66.94
CA SER A 175 7.86 12.30 -67.80
C SER A 175 8.78 11.31 -67.05
N SER A 176 8.94 11.47 -65.72
CA SER A 176 9.59 10.51 -64.82
C SER A 176 8.72 10.34 -63.57
N PRO A 177 7.82 9.34 -63.55
CA PRO A 177 6.95 9.10 -62.41
C PRO A 177 7.75 8.59 -61.20
N ASP A 178 7.81 9.39 -60.14
CA ASP A 178 8.34 8.96 -58.84
C ASP A 178 7.31 8.04 -58.14
N TRP A 179 7.26 6.77 -58.55
CA TRP A 179 6.33 5.76 -58.00
C TRP A 179 6.34 5.65 -56.48
N ARG A 180 7.49 5.96 -55.84
CA ARG A 180 7.61 6.03 -54.37
C ARG A 180 6.77 7.16 -53.77
N LYS A 181 6.77 8.35 -54.37
CA LYS A 181 5.97 9.50 -53.90
C LYS A 181 4.49 9.27 -54.13
N VAL A 182 4.14 8.70 -55.29
CA VAL A 182 2.78 8.30 -55.62
C VAL A 182 2.23 7.29 -54.63
N ALA A 183 3.00 6.25 -54.28
CA ALA A 183 2.58 5.24 -53.31
C ALA A 183 2.33 5.84 -51.92
N VAL A 184 3.19 6.77 -51.48
CA VAL A 184 3.02 7.48 -50.20
C VAL A 184 1.77 8.37 -50.22
N LEU A 185 1.58 9.16 -51.26
CA LEU A 185 0.40 10.03 -51.41
C LEU A 185 -0.89 9.22 -51.54
N GLY A 186 -0.85 8.08 -52.23
CA GLY A 186 -1.97 7.15 -52.35
C GLY A 186 -2.37 6.53 -51.01
N ALA A 187 -1.40 6.11 -50.18
CA ALA A 187 -1.68 5.60 -48.84
C ALA A 187 -2.33 6.66 -47.94
N ILE A 188 -1.87 7.91 -48.02
CA ILE A 188 -2.46 9.05 -47.31
C ILE A 188 -3.89 9.31 -47.78
N LEU A 189 -4.12 9.30 -49.11
CA LEU A 189 -5.45 9.48 -49.71
C LEU A 189 -6.46 8.45 -49.18
N VAL A 190 -6.07 7.17 -49.12
CA VAL A 190 -6.91 6.10 -48.58
C VAL A 190 -7.27 6.38 -47.11
N GLY A 191 -6.31 6.81 -46.29
CA GLY A 191 -6.54 7.17 -44.89
C GLY A 191 -7.58 8.29 -44.73
N VAL A 192 -7.48 9.35 -45.52
CA VAL A 192 -8.44 10.47 -45.48
C VAL A 192 -9.84 10.06 -45.96
N ILE A 193 -9.93 9.20 -46.99
CA ILE A 193 -11.22 8.64 -47.45
C ILE A 193 -11.89 7.83 -46.35
N THR A 194 -11.14 6.96 -45.66
CA THR A 194 -11.67 6.17 -44.55
C THR A 194 -12.20 7.04 -43.42
N GLN A 195 -11.46 8.10 -43.05
CA GLN A 195 -11.90 9.05 -42.03
C GLN A 195 -13.17 9.79 -42.46
N PHE A 196 -13.25 10.20 -43.73
CA PHE A 196 -14.41 10.87 -44.28
C PHE A 196 -15.67 9.98 -44.29
N ILE A 197 -15.54 8.71 -44.69
CA ILE A 197 -16.66 7.76 -44.69
C ILE A 197 -17.14 7.48 -43.25
N TYR A 198 -16.22 7.35 -42.28
CA TYR A 198 -16.57 7.16 -40.88
C TYR A 198 -17.37 8.36 -40.33
N GLU A 199 -16.94 9.59 -40.62
CA GLU A 199 -17.66 10.80 -40.23
C GLU A 199 -19.02 10.93 -40.93
N GLN A 200 -19.12 10.48 -42.20
CA GLN A 200 -20.40 10.45 -42.90
C GLN A 200 -21.38 9.47 -42.27
N ARG A 201 -20.92 8.26 -41.94
CA ARG A 201 -21.74 7.22 -41.32
C ARG A 201 -22.21 7.63 -39.93
N LEU A 202 -21.32 8.19 -39.11
CA LEU A 202 -21.71 8.70 -37.81
C LEU A 202 -22.74 9.84 -37.92
N ALA A 203 -22.57 10.73 -38.92
CA ALA A 203 -23.54 11.79 -39.18
C ALA A 203 -24.90 11.25 -39.65
N SER A 204 -24.94 10.18 -40.46
CA SER A 204 -26.19 9.56 -40.90
C SER A 204 -26.90 8.82 -39.77
N ASP A 205 -26.15 8.09 -38.95
CA ASP A 205 -26.70 7.35 -37.81
C ASP A 205 -27.33 8.30 -36.78
N ILE A 206 -26.72 9.48 -36.58
CA ILE A 206 -27.28 10.57 -35.75
C ILE A 206 -28.53 11.19 -36.40
N GLU A 207 -28.55 11.34 -37.73
CA GLU A 207 -29.70 11.90 -38.46
C GLU A 207 -30.90 10.95 -38.45
N GLU A 208 -30.67 9.64 -38.54
CA GLU A 208 -31.68 8.58 -38.48
C GLU A 208 -32.28 8.48 -37.07
N ALA A 209 -31.43 8.42 -36.03
CA ALA A 209 -31.88 8.42 -34.64
C ALA A 209 -32.68 9.67 -34.27
N GLY A 210 -32.36 10.83 -34.86
CA GLY A 210 -33.12 12.07 -34.68
C GLY A 210 -34.49 12.08 -35.38
N LYS A 211 -34.66 11.33 -36.47
CA LYS A 211 -35.94 11.21 -37.20
C LYS A 211 -36.89 10.22 -36.52
N GLU A 212 -36.38 9.07 -36.05
CA GLU A 212 -37.18 8.08 -35.30
C GLU A 212 -37.77 8.66 -34.01
N GLN A 213 -37.04 9.56 -33.34
CA GLN A 213 -37.52 10.25 -32.14
C GLN A 213 -38.66 11.24 -32.45
N LYS A 214 -38.63 11.91 -33.61
CA LYS A 214 -39.67 12.87 -34.02
C LYS A 214 -40.96 12.22 -34.49
N ASP A 215 -40.90 11.02 -35.05
CA ASP A 215 -42.11 10.30 -35.50
C ASP A 215 -42.86 9.65 -34.35
N LYS A 216 -42.15 9.15 -33.31
CA LYS A 216 -42.79 8.62 -32.09
C LYS A 216 -43.49 9.68 -31.23
N ASP A 217 -43.06 10.94 -31.29
CA ASP A 217 -43.70 12.05 -30.58
C ASP A 217 -44.91 12.63 -31.34
N LYS A 218 -45.18 12.22 -32.59
CA LYS A 218 -46.37 12.63 -33.39
C LYS A 218 -47.52 11.63 -33.38
N GLU A 219 -47.29 10.40 -32.91
CA GLU A 219 -48.30 9.32 -32.84
C GLU A 219 -48.93 9.18 -31.44
N LYS A 220 -48.62 10.11 -30.52
CA LYS A 220 -49.26 10.24 -29.20
C LYS A 220 -50.04 11.53 -29.10
#